data_AF-A0A8H5WI39-F1
#
_entry.id   AF-A0A8H5WI39-F1
#
_cell.length_a   1.000
_cell.length_b   1.000
_cell.length_c   1.000
_cell.angle_alpha   90.00
_cell.angle_beta   90.00
_cell.angle_gamma   90.00
#
_symmetry.space_group_name_H-M   'P 1'
#
loop_
_entity.id
_entity.type
_entity.pdbx_description
1 polymer ?
#
loop_
_entity_poly.entity_id
_entity_poly.type
_entity_poly.pdbx_seq_one_letter_code
_entity_poly.pdbx_strand_id
1 'polypeptide(L)'
;MKPLTFLTALFSLTFASQEPLRENQQVPLDKSNFPPLHGHLPIMSSDRPSVQPSVALADILGSNRGLTSFSSFARMQPSTDDRLSDLSTNTTVLAPLNSAVDALPRKPWEQPADYDAFGANAYDGDGGQDRARENMRRFVVAHLVPSSPWDKDEKIKTLGGKEIWWVEKEGRRVVMPDEVEVERVASQVGNGELWILKGVLNYA
;
A
#
# COMPACT_ATOMS: atom_id res chain seq x y z
N MET A 1 11.66 14.50 -80.46
CA MET A 1 12.58 15.63 -80.71
C MET A 1 13.23 16.01 -79.39
N LYS A 2 14.56 16.12 -79.39
CA LYS A 2 15.47 16.68 -78.35
C LYS A 2 15.29 18.22 -78.26
N PRO A 3 16.05 18.97 -77.43
CA PRO A 3 16.43 18.80 -76.00
C PRO A 3 16.39 20.15 -75.23
N LEU A 4 16.65 20.14 -73.90
CA LEU A 4 17.65 21.05 -73.30
C LEU A 4 18.13 20.54 -71.92
N THR A 5 19.38 20.09 -71.93
CA THR A 5 20.50 20.25 -70.96
C THR A 5 20.35 21.32 -69.87
N PHE A 6 20.99 21.34 -68.70
CA PHE A 6 22.11 20.68 -67.99
C PHE A 6 21.78 20.90 -66.49
N LEU A 7 22.31 20.20 -65.48
CA LEU A 7 23.62 20.49 -64.90
C LEU A 7 23.90 19.51 -63.74
N THR A 8 25.08 18.93 -63.80
CA THR A 8 25.69 18.00 -62.84
C THR A 8 26.21 18.74 -61.61
N ALA A 9 26.04 18.19 -60.41
CA ALA A 9 26.87 18.52 -59.26
C ALA A 9 27.21 17.24 -58.48
N LEU A 10 28.46 16.80 -58.66
CA LEU A 10 29.14 15.79 -57.87
C LEU A 10 29.46 16.39 -56.49
N PHE A 11 29.01 15.76 -55.42
CA PHE A 11 29.53 16.04 -54.07
C PHE A 11 30.41 14.86 -53.64
N SER A 12 31.72 15.12 -53.62
CA SER A 12 32.73 14.19 -53.11
C SER A 12 32.57 14.06 -51.59
N LEU A 13 32.32 12.83 -51.12
CA LEU A 13 32.42 12.45 -49.72
C LEU A 13 33.91 12.32 -49.37
N THR A 14 34.47 13.31 -48.67
CA THR A 14 35.79 13.19 -48.05
C THR A 14 35.65 12.30 -46.80
N PHE A 15 36.30 11.14 -46.85
CA PHE A 15 36.53 10.28 -45.69
C PHE A 15 37.36 11.05 -44.64
N ALA A 16 36.77 11.32 -43.48
CA ALA A 16 37.52 11.72 -42.30
C ALA A 16 38.04 10.45 -41.61
N SER A 17 39.36 10.37 -41.49
CA SER A 17 40.11 9.28 -40.85
C SER A 17 39.68 9.05 -39.41
N GLN A 18 39.54 7.76 -39.04
CA GLN A 18 39.39 7.28 -37.67
C GLN A 18 40.56 7.72 -36.79
N GLU A 19 40.26 8.34 -35.65
CA GLU A 19 41.17 8.36 -34.51
C GLU A 19 40.87 7.15 -33.61
N PRO A 20 41.89 6.38 -33.19
CA PRO A 20 41.69 5.21 -32.34
C PRO A 20 41.33 5.60 -30.90
N LEU A 21 40.42 4.81 -30.32
CA LEU A 21 40.00 4.86 -28.93
C LEU A 21 41.21 4.86 -28.00
N ARG A 22 41.36 5.93 -27.21
CA ARG A 22 42.36 6.00 -26.14
C ARG A 22 42.03 4.99 -25.06
N GLU A 23 43.03 4.15 -24.83
CA GLU A 23 43.15 3.11 -23.83
C GLU A 23 42.95 3.64 -22.41
N ASN A 24 42.23 2.85 -21.60
CA ASN A 24 41.93 3.08 -20.18
C ASN A 24 43.22 3.32 -19.38
N GLN A 25 43.50 4.59 -19.07
CA GLN A 25 44.55 4.91 -18.11
C GLN A 25 43.97 4.76 -16.69
N GLN A 26 44.12 3.56 -16.13
CA GLN A 26 43.86 3.27 -14.72
C GLN A 26 44.78 4.11 -13.84
N VAL A 27 44.19 5.05 -13.09
CA VAL A 27 44.85 5.72 -11.97
C VAL A 27 44.96 4.71 -10.83
N PRO A 28 46.16 4.42 -10.28
CA PRO A 28 46.27 3.54 -9.12
C PRO A 28 45.64 4.25 -7.91
N LEU A 29 44.57 3.68 -7.33
CA LEU A 29 44.12 4.10 -6.01
C LEU A 29 45.18 3.68 -4.98
N ASP A 30 45.77 4.68 -4.34
CA ASP A 30 46.58 4.54 -3.14
C ASP A 30 45.75 3.88 -2.02
N LYS A 31 46.17 2.69 -1.59
CA LYS A 31 45.51 1.86 -0.56
C LYS A 31 46.02 2.19 0.84
N SER A 32 45.98 3.45 1.25
CA SER A 32 46.52 3.78 2.59
C SER A 32 45.90 4.98 3.29
N ASN A 33 44.56 5.14 3.31
CA ASN A 33 43.91 5.87 4.42
C ASN A 33 42.37 5.71 4.52
N PHE A 34 41.86 4.50 4.69
CA PHE A 34 40.47 4.33 5.13
C PHE A 34 40.45 4.06 6.64
N PRO A 35 39.84 4.94 7.48
CA PRO A 35 39.61 4.60 8.88
C PRO A 35 38.69 3.38 8.95
N PRO A 36 38.88 2.46 9.93
CA PRO A 36 38.11 1.23 10.00
C PRO A 36 36.64 1.58 10.28
N LEU A 37 35.77 1.30 9.31
CA LEU A 37 34.33 1.26 9.52
C LEU A 37 34.02 0.05 10.40
N HIS A 38 34.07 0.25 11.72
CA HIS A 38 33.42 -0.64 12.65
C HIS A 38 31.94 -0.68 12.29
N GLY A 39 31.50 -1.87 11.86
CA GLY A 39 30.11 -2.14 11.51
C GLY A 39 29.18 -1.78 12.65
N HIS A 40 27.98 -1.35 12.28
CA HIS A 40 26.68 -1.70 12.85
C HIS A 40 25.68 -1.11 11.86
N LEU A 41 25.41 -1.80 10.75
CA LEU A 41 24.07 -1.68 10.20
C LEU A 41 23.17 -2.29 11.27
N PRO A 42 22.20 -1.55 11.86
CA PRO A 42 21.22 -2.21 12.69
C PRO A 42 20.46 -3.16 11.77
N ILE A 43 20.71 -4.45 11.94
CA ILE A 43 19.75 -5.48 11.55
C ILE A 43 18.52 -5.18 12.41
N MET A 44 17.56 -4.42 11.87
CA MET A 44 16.27 -4.20 12.52
C MET A 44 15.45 -5.49 12.40
N SER A 45 15.88 -6.53 13.12
CA SER A 45 15.00 -7.62 13.54
C SER A 45 14.42 -7.23 14.88
N SER A 46 13.46 -6.30 14.87
CA SER A 46 12.64 -6.04 16.05
C SER A 46 11.22 -6.46 15.74
N ASP A 47 10.87 -7.69 16.14
CA ASP A 47 9.47 -8.16 16.28
C ASP A 47 8.68 -7.38 17.35
N ARG A 48 9.21 -6.24 17.82
CA ARG A 48 8.54 -5.32 18.73
C ARG A 48 7.95 -4.17 17.90
N PRO A 49 6.67 -3.82 18.11
CA PRO A 49 6.07 -2.67 17.44
C PRO A 49 6.94 -1.42 17.68
N SER A 50 7.31 -0.72 16.60
CA SER A 50 7.96 0.59 16.74
C SER A 50 6.92 1.59 17.27
N VAL A 51 7.27 2.32 18.34
CA VAL A 51 6.45 3.40 18.88
C VAL A 51 6.89 4.71 18.22
N GLN A 52 6.02 5.33 17.42
CA GLN A 52 6.30 6.57 16.68
C GLN A 52 5.20 7.62 16.92
N PRO A 53 5.27 8.38 18.02
CA PRO A 53 4.17 9.23 18.49
C PRO A 53 3.88 10.45 17.60
N SER A 54 4.79 10.82 16.70
CA SER A 54 4.63 11.97 15.80
C SER A 54 4.22 11.62 14.38
N VAL A 55 4.01 10.33 14.09
CA VAL A 55 3.68 9.84 12.74
C VAL A 55 2.21 9.42 12.72
N ALA A 56 1.48 9.85 11.69
CA ALA A 56 0.08 9.49 11.52
C ALA A 56 -0.07 8.09 10.91
N LEU A 57 -1.20 7.43 11.20
CA LEU A 57 -1.56 6.14 10.59
C LEU A 57 -1.52 6.20 9.05
N ALA A 58 -2.00 7.30 8.44
CA ALA A 58 -2.02 7.48 6.99
C ALA A 58 -0.65 7.38 6.31
N ASP A 59 0.41 7.85 6.99
CA ASP A 59 1.79 7.80 6.49
C ASP A 59 2.34 6.38 6.54
N ILE A 60 2.14 5.70 7.69
CA ILE A 60 2.65 4.35 7.91
C ILE A 60 1.95 3.34 7.02
N LEU A 61 0.63 3.44 6.86
CA LEU A 61 -0.12 2.64 5.91
C LEU A 61 0.40 2.77 4.47
N GLY A 62 0.77 3.97 4.04
CA GLY A 62 1.31 4.22 2.70
C GLY A 62 2.70 3.64 2.48
N SER A 63 3.52 3.55 3.52
CA SER A 63 4.89 3.05 3.43
C SER A 63 5.01 1.52 3.38
N ASN A 64 3.96 0.81 3.81
CA ASN A 64 3.98 -0.66 3.89
C ASN A 64 3.55 -1.29 2.56
N ARG A 65 4.52 -1.91 1.85
CA ARG A 65 4.30 -2.57 0.55
C ARG A 65 3.28 -3.71 0.60
N GLY A 66 3.09 -4.34 1.76
CA GLY A 66 2.10 -5.41 1.93
C GLY A 66 0.66 -4.92 2.04
N LEU A 67 0.45 -3.60 2.20
CA LEU A 67 -0.86 -3.01 2.50
C LEU A 67 -1.32 -2.00 1.42
N THR A 68 -0.66 -1.96 0.26
CA THR A 68 -0.89 -0.94 -0.78
C THR A 68 -2.32 -0.90 -1.30
N SER A 69 -3.00 -2.05 -1.36
CA SER A 69 -4.40 -2.11 -1.78
C SER A 69 -5.31 -1.43 -0.76
N PHE A 70 -5.19 -1.83 0.51
CA PHE A 70 -5.98 -1.26 1.59
C PHE A 70 -5.69 0.23 1.79
N SER A 71 -4.42 0.65 1.75
CA SER A 71 -4.04 2.06 1.91
C SER A 71 -4.58 2.94 0.78
N SER A 72 -4.62 2.42 -0.46
CA SER A 72 -5.25 3.12 -1.58
C SER A 72 -6.76 3.30 -1.36
N PHE A 73 -7.45 2.26 -0.90
CA PHE A 73 -8.89 2.33 -0.64
C PHE A 73 -9.22 3.30 0.49
N ALA A 74 -8.43 3.29 1.55
CA ALA A 74 -8.60 4.20 2.69
C ALA A 74 -8.48 5.68 2.28
N ARG A 75 -7.49 6.01 1.44
CA ARG A 75 -7.24 7.38 0.95
C ARG A 75 -8.28 7.88 -0.04
N MET A 76 -8.95 6.98 -0.77
CA MET A 76 -10.01 7.36 -1.70
C MET A 76 -11.27 7.88 -0.99
N GLN A 77 -11.40 7.63 0.32
CA GLN A 77 -12.54 8.08 1.11
C GLN A 77 -12.13 9.25 2.02
N PRO A 78 -12.63 10.48 1.79
CA PRO A 78 -12.24 11.66 2.57
C PRO A 78 -12.38 11.47 4.08
N SER A 79 -13.52 10.97 4.55
CA SER A 79 -13.78 10.76 5.97
C SER A 79 -12.81 9.78 6.65
N THR A 80 -12.28 8.83 5.89
CA THR A 80 -11.32 7.85 6.39
C THR A 80 -9.92 8.43 6.37
N ASP A 81 -9.54 9.09 5.27
CA ASP A 81 -8.24 9.73 5.12
C ASP A 81 -8.01 10.80 6.18
N ASP A 82 -9.02 11.64 6.42
CA ASP A 82 -9.02 12.65 7.48
C ASP A 82 -8.79 12.03 8.85
N ARG A 83 -9.52 10.94 9.17
CA ARG A 83 -9.41 10.24 10.46
C ARG A 83 -8.04 9.60 10.67
N LEU A 84 -7.47 9.00 9.62
CA LEU A 84 -6.16 8.35 9.69
C LEU A 84 -5.00 9.36 9.74
N SER A 85 -5.25 10.59 9.29
CA SER A 85 -4.28 11.70 9.33
C SER A 85 -4.41 12.55 10.61
N ASP A 86 -5.57 12.52 11.28
CA ASP A 86 -5.82 13.25 12.51
C ASP A 86 -5.12 12.60 13.72
N LEU A 87 -4.12 13.29 14.26
CA LEU A 87 -3.34 12.86 15.42
C LEU A 87 -4.15 12.84 16.73
N SER A 88 -5.31 13.51 16.77
CA SER A 88 -6.17 13.57 17.96
C SER A 88 -7.18 12.42 18.05
N THR A 89 -7.35 11.65 16.98
CA THR A 89 -8.38 10.59 16.89
C THR A 89 -7.76 9.19 16.97
N ASN A 90 -7.86 8.54 18.13
CA ASN A 90 -7.35 7.18 18.34
C ASN A 90 -8.08 6.14 17.48
N THR A 91 -7.30 5.31 16.78
CA THR A 91 -7.80 4.31 15.84
C THR A 91 -6.90 3.08 15.84
N THR A 92 -7.50 1.90 15.99
CA THR A 92 -6.82 0.65 15.63
C THR A 92 -7.23 0.26 14.21
N VAL A 93 -6.25 0.23 13.30
CA VAL A 93 -6.44 -0.15 11.90
C VAL A 93 -6.14 -1.63 11.74
N LEU A 94 -7.14 -2.38 11.29
CA LEU A 94 -7.05 -3.80 10.98
C LEU A 94 -6.78 -3.98 9.49
N ALA A 95 -5.55 -3.78 9.05
CA ALA A 95 -5.21 -3.73 7.62
C ALA A 95 -4.98 -5.14 7.04
N PRO A 96 -5.81 -5.63 6.10
CA PRO A 96 -5.56 -6.87 5.40
C PRO A 96 -4.34 -6.76 4.48
N LEU A 97 -3.56 -7.83 4.40
CA LEU A 97 -2.52 -7.98 3.38
C LEU A 97 -3.10 -7.89 1.97
N ASN A 98 -2.30 -7.42 1.02
CA ASN A 98 -2.63 -7.47 -0.41
C ASN A 98 -3.06 -8.88 -0.84
N SER A 99 -2.34 -9.92 -0.39
CA SER A 99 -2.69 -11.31 -0.68
C SER A 99 -4.05 -11.72 -0.13
N ALA A 100 -4.47 -11.17 1.01
CA ALA A 100 -5.79 -11.42 1.59
C ALA A 100 -6.90 -10.72 0.79
N VAL A 101 -6.63 -9.50 0.31
CA VAL A 101 -7.55 -8.77 -0.59
C VAL A 101 -7.69 -9.47 -1.94
N ASP A 102 -6.58 -9.94 -2.51
CA ASP A 102 -6.55 -10.64 -3.80
C ASP A 102 -7.24 -12.01 -3.75
N ALA A 103 -7.20 -12.67 -2.58
CA ALA A 103 -7.86 -13.96 -2.34
C ALA A 103 -9.38 -13.85 -2.14
N LEU A 104 -9.96 -12.65 -2.11
CA LEU A 104 -11.40 -12.49 -1.98
C LEU A 104 -12.15 -13.10 -3.17
N PRO A 105 -13.30 -13.76 -2.93
CA PRO A 105 -14.11 -14.35 -4.01
C PRO A 105 -14.74 -13.28 -4.92
N ARG A 106 -14.82 -12.04 -4.46
CA ARG A 106 -15.34 -10.88 -5.18
C ARG A 106 -14.49 -9.65 -4.88
N LYS A 107 -14.51 -8.66 -5.78
CA LYS A 107 -13.77 -7.43 -5.54
C LYS A 107 -14.43 -6.59 -4.43
N PRO A 108 -13.64 -5.84 -3.62
CA PRO A 108 -14.19 -5.00 -2.55
C PRO A 108 -15.19 -3.93 -3.00
N TRP A 109 -15.10 -3.49 -4.27
CA TRP A 109 -16.00 -2.51 -4.87
C TRP A 109 -17.29 -3.12 -5.44
N GLU A 110 -17.39 -4.45 -5.48
CA GLU A 110 -18.55 -5.17 -6.01
C GLU A 110 -19.41 -5.71 -4.87
N GLN A 111 -20.73 -5.65 -5.00
CA GLN A 111 -21.70 -6.18 -4.06
C GLN A 111 -22.74 -7.02 -4.82
N PRO A 112 -23.05 -8.25 -4.37
CA PRO A 112 -24.03 -9.11 -5.05
C PRO A 112 -25.39 -8.44 -5.28
N ALA A 113 -25.88 -7.70 -4.27
CA ALA A 113 -27.14 -6.97 -4.34
C ALA A 113 -27.18 -5.91 -5.46
N ASP A 114 -26.03 -5.35 -5.86
CA ASP A 114 -25.98 -4.40 -6.97
C ASP A 114 -26.21 -5.10 -8.32
N TYR A 115 -25.70 -6.33 -8.49
CA TYR A 115 -25.99 -7.12 -9.68
C TYR A 115 -27.45 -7.58 -9.71
N ASP A 116 -28.03 -7.91 -8.56
CA ASP A 116 -29.45 -8.28 -8.46
C ASP A 116 -30.36 -7.10 -8.85
N ALA A 117 -29.98 -5.88 -8.47
CA ALA A 117 -30.78 -4.68 -8.72
C ALA A 117 -30.56 -4.05 -10.11
N PHE A 118 -29.34 -4.10 -10.64
CA PHE A 118 -28.94 -3.35 -11.85
C PHE A 118 -28.39 -4.22 -13.00
N GLY A 119 -28.30 -5.54 -12.79
CA GLY A 119 -27.80 -6.49 -13.77
C GLY A 119 -26.29 -6.44 -13.95
N ALA A 120 -25.79 -7.05 -15.04
CA ALA A 120 -24.36 -7.18 -15.31
C ALA A 120 -23.60 -5.83 -15.39
N ASN A 121 -24.30 -4.76 -15.78
CA ASN A 121 -23.74 -3.42 -15.95
C ASN A 121 -23.87 -2.57 -14.66
N ALA A 122 -23.93 -3.22 -13.50
CA ALA A 122 -24.09 -2.56 -12.20
C ALA A 122 -22.96 -1.56 -11.88
N TYR A 123 -21.83 -1.58 -12.57
CA TYR A 123 -20.73 -0.63 -12.31
C TYR A 123 -20.38 0.26 -13.51
N ASP A 124 -21.27 0.32 -14.50
CA ASP A 124 -21.10 1.17 -15.68
C ASP A 124 -21.60 2.59 -15.43
N GLY A 125 -20.87 3.57 -15.99
CA GLY A 125 -21.20 5.00 -15.89
C GLY A 125 -21.07 5.57 -14.47
N ASP A 126 -21.48 6.83 -14.32
CA ASP A 126 -21.26 7.59 -13.07
C ASP A 126 -21.99 6.95 -11.87
N GLY A 127 -23.22 6.47 -12.07
CA GLY A 127 -23.97 5.78 -11.01
C GLY A 127 -23.36 4.42 -10.61
N GLY A 128 -22.60 3.79 -11.50
CA GLY A 128 -21.78 2.61 -11.17
C GLY A 128 -20.56 2.98 -10.33
N GLN A 129 -19.86 4.05 -10.69
CA GLN A 129 -18.70 4.55 -9.95
C GLN A 129 -19.05 4.94 -8.51
N ASP A 130 -20.20 5.59 -8.30
CA ASP A 130 -20.65 5.98 -6.97
C ASP A 130 -20.95 4.77 -6.08
N ARG A 131 -21.57 3.72 -6.63
CA ARG A 131 -21.81 2.45 -5.92
C ARG A 131 -20.52 1.73 -5.57
N ALA A 132 -19.59 1.65 -6.52
CA ALA A 132 -18.26 1.10 -6.29
C ALA A 132 -17.54 1.83 -5.15
N ARG A 133 -17.60 3.17 -5.14
CA ARG A 133 -17.01 3.99 -4.08
C ARG A 133 -17.65 3.74 -2.72
N GLU A 134 -18.98 3.65 -2.65
CA GLU A 134 -19.69 3.34 -1.40
C GLU A 134 -19.36 1.94 -0.89
N ASN A 135 -19.24 0.95 -1.77
CA ASN A 135 -18.82 -0.41 -1.40
C ASN A 135 -17.39 -0.43 -0.83
N MET A 136 -16.47 0.31 -1.47
CA MET A 136 -15.12 0.49 -0.95
C MET A 136 -15.11 1.20 0.41
N ARG A 137 -15.97 2.21 0.60
CA ARG A 137 -16.13 2.87 1.90
C ARG A 137 -16.53 1.86 2.97
N ARG A 138 -17.55 1.03 2.72
CA ARG A 138 -18.02 -0.02 3.63
C ARG A 138 -16.91 -1.01 3.98
N PHE A 139 -16.16 -1.45 2.96
CA PHE A 139 -15.00 -2.30 3.14
C PHE A 139 -13.98 -1.67 4.10
N VAL A 140 -13.60 -0.42 3.89
CA VAL A 140 -12.60 0.27 4.73
C VAL A 140 -13.10 0.45 6.16
N VAL A 141 -14.31 0.97 6.36
CA VAL A 141 -14.82 1.25 7.72
C VAL A 141 -15.06 -0.01 8.55
N ALA A 142 -15.29 -1.16 7.89
CA ALA A 142 -15.34 -2.46 8.57
C ALA A 142 -14.00 -2.88 9.20
N HIS A 143 -12.88 -2.29 8.75
CA HIS A 143 -11.52 -2.57 9.23
C HIS A 143 -10.97 -1.49 10.18
N LEU A 144 -11.81 -0.53 10.58
CA LEU A 144 -11.41 0.53 11.50
C LEU A 144 -12.10 0.39 12.85
N VAL A 145 -11.31 0.28 13.90
CA VAL A 145 -11.76 0.25 15.29
C VAL A 145 -11.58 1.64 15.91
N PRO A 146 -12.63 2.23 16.50
CA PRO A 146 -12.57 3.59 17.03
C PRO A 146 -11.92 3.70 18.43
N SER A 147 -11.12 2.71 18.84
CA SER A 147 -10.38 2.69 20.09
C SER A 147 -8.95 2.26 19.84
N SER A 148 -8.03 2.80 20.62
CA SER A 148 -6.63 2.39 20.68
C SER A 148 -6.01 2.87 22.01
N PRO A 149 -5.26 2.03 22.73
CA PRO A 149 -5.05 0.59 22.50
C PRO A 149 -6.35 -0.21 22.60
N TRP A 150 -6.42 -1.37 21.93
CA TRP A 150 -7.60 -2.25 21.95
C TRP A 150 -7.37 -3.50 22.80
N ASP A 151 -8.10 -3.63 23.90
CA ASP A 151 -7.86 -4.66 24.92
C ASP A 151 -8.41 -6.04 24.51
N LYS A 152 -7.80 -7.10 25.06
CA LYS A 152 -8.20 -8.49 24.81
C LYS A 152 -9.62 -8.74 25.28
N ASP A 153 -10.38 -9.48 24.49
CA ASP A 153 -11.79 -9.83 24.76
C ASP A 153 -12.73 -8.60 24.83
N GLU A 154 -12.24 -7.39 24.57
CA GLU A 154 -13.03 -6.16 24.51
C GLU A 154 -13.85 -6.14 23.21
N LYS A 155 -15.17 -6.16 23.36
CA LYS A 155 -16.10 -6.03 22.25
C LYS A 155 -16.32 -4.57 21.89
N ILE A 156 -16.06 -4.25 20.64
CA ILE A 156 -16.21 -2.90 20.11
C ILE A 156 -16.84 -2.93 18.72
N LYS A 157 -17.61 -1.90 18.39
CA LYS A 157 -18.13 -1.72 17.04
C LYS A 157 -17.09 -1.02 16.17
N THR A 158 -16.85 -1.60 14.99
CA THR A 158 -16.08 -0.92 13.94
C THR A 158 -16.82 0.32 13.46
N LEU A 159 -16.15 1.17 12.70
CA LEU A 159 -16.82 2.31 12.06
C LEU A 159 -17.90 1.87 11.06
N GLY A 160 -17.84 0.62 10.58
CA GLY A 160 -18.91 -0.04 9.81
C GLY A 160 -20.09 -0.53 10.65
N GLY A 161 -20.05 -0.39 11.98
CA GLY A 161 -21.13 -0.76 12.90
C GLY A 161 -21.11 -2.22 13.36
N LYS A 162 -20.19 -3.04 12.84
CA LYS A 162 -20.07 -4.46 13.20
C LYS A 162 -19.32 -4.62 14.52
N GLU A 163 -19.87 -5.41 15.44
CA GLU A 163 -19.20 -5.76 16.69
C GLU A 163 -18.10 -6.80 16.43
N ILE A 164 -16.90 -6.51 16.90
CA ILE A 164 -15.73 -7.40 16.85
C ILE A 164 -15.00 -7.39 18.18
N TRP A 165 -14.24 -8.45 18.45
CA TRP A 165 -13.32 -8.58 19.57
C TRP A 165 -12.13 -9.42 19.11
N TRP A 166 -11.00 -9.33 19.79
CA TRP A 166 -9.89 -10.24 19.53
C TRP A 166 -9.66 -11.16 20.72
N VAL A 167 -9.31 -12.39 20.40
CA VAL A 167 -8.96 -13.43 21.37
C VAL A 167 -7.56 -13.93 21.07
N GLU A 168 -6.97 -14.64 22.02
CA GLU A 168 -5.72 -15.35 21.79
C GLU A 168 -6.03 -16.84 21.61
N LYS A 169 -5.72 -17.37 20.42
CA LYS A 169 -5.85 -18.80 20.10
C LYS A 169 -4.47 -19.29 19.67
N GLU A 170 -3.98 -20.34 20.33
CA GLU A 170 -2.69 -20.98 19.98
C GLU A 170 -1.49 -20.00 19.94
N GLY A 171 -1.49 -19.01 20.84
CA GLY A 171 -0.45 -17.97 20.89
C GLY A 171 -0.53 -16.91 19.78
N ARG A 172 -1.61 -16.89 19.00
CA ARG A 172 -1.88 -15.89 17.96
C ARG A 172 -3.11 -15.07 18.31
N ARG A 173 -3.10 -13.79 17.93
CA ARG A 173 -4.29 -12.93 18.03
C ARG A 173 -5.23 -13.25 16.87
N VAL A 174 -6.50 -13.48 17.18
CA VAL A 174 -7.54 -13.78 16.19
C VAL A 174 -8.71 -12.84 16.40
N VAL A 175 -9.12 -12.13 15.35
CA VAL A 175 -10.26 -11.22 15.35
C VAL A 175 -11.54 -12.02 15.09
N MET A 176 -12.48 -11.90 16.01
CA MET A 176 -13.79 -12.53 16.01
C MET A 176 -14.86 -11.50 15.60
N PRO A 177 -16.00 -11.93 15.03
CA PRO A 177 -16.42 -13.32 14.84
C PRO A 177 -15.84 -14.01 13.59
N ASP A 178 -15.14 -13.29 12.73
CA ASP A 178 -14.72 -13.78 11.41
C ASP A 178 -13.52 -14.74 11.43
N GLU A 179 -12.96 -15.00 12.61
CA GLU A 179 -11.78 -15.86 12.83
C GLU A 179 -10.55 -15.46 12.00
N VAL A 180 -10.32 -14.15 11.86
CA VAL A 180 -9.20 -13.63 11.06
C VAL A 180 -7.94 -13.51 11.92
N GLU A 181 -6.87 -14.20 11.51
CA GLU A 181 -5.57 -14.14 12.19
C GLU A 181 -4.87 -12.79 11.96
N VAL A 182 -4.37 -12.20 13.05
CA VAL A 182 -3.45 -11.07 13.01
C VAL A 182 -2.04 -11.62 12.77
N GLU A 183 -1.43 -11.24 11.65
CA GLU A 183 -0.05 -11.59 11.34
C GLU A 183 0.91 -10.96 12.35
N ARG A 184 0.75 -9.65 12.59
CA ARG A 184 1.53 -8.88 13.57
C ARG A 184 0.88 -7.54 13.87
N VAL A 185 1.23 -6.96 15.01
CA VAL A 185 1.01 -5.53 15.29
C VAL A 185 2.24 -4.78 14.79
N ALA A 186 2.09 -4.04 13.70
CA ALA A 186 3.21 -3.46 12.97
C ALA A 186 3.79 -2.23 13.68
N SER A 187 2.93 -1.36 14.21
CA SER A 187 3.35 -0.11 14.85
C SER A 187 2.30 0.40 15.81
N GLN A 188 2.76 1.10 16.84
CA GLN A 188 1.94 1.96 17.68
C GLN A 188 2.35 3.40 17.40
N VAL A 189 1.42 4.23 16.97
CA VAL A 189 1.69 5.52 16.32
C VAL A 189 0.91 6.61 17.04
N GLY A 190 1.13 7.87 16.67
CA GLY A 190 0.55 9.02 17.37
C GLY A 190 -0.97 8.93 17.59
N ASN A 191 -1.69 8.41 16.60
CA ASN A 191 -3.15 8.23 16.62
C ASN A 191 -3.63 6.77 16.66
N GLY A 192 -2.82 5.83 17.16
CA GLY A 192 -3.31 4.49 17.52
C GLY A 192 -2.42 3.34 17.08
N GLU A 193 -3.00 2.27 16.52
CA GLU A 193 -2.27 1.03 16.22
C GLU A 193 -2.54 0.54 14.79
N LEU A 194 -1.51 -0.04 14.17
CA LEU A 194 -1.64 -0.74 12.90
C LEU A 194 -1.46 -2.26 13.10
N TRP A 195 -2.52 -3.01 12.88
CA TRP A 195 -2.54 -4.46 12.96
C TRP A 195 -2.66 -5.02 11.54
N ILE A 196 -1.78 -5.94 11.19
CA ILE A 196 -1.76 -6.55 9.85
C ILE A 196 -2.49 -7.88 9.91
N LEU A 197 -3.47 -8.07 9.05
CA LEU A 197 -4.32 -9.26 9.00
C LEU A 197 -3.97 -10.18 7.83
N LYS A 198 -4.01 -11.48 8.08
CA LYS A 198 -3.88 -12.52 7.04
C LYS A 198 -5.18 -12.78 6.25
N GLY A 199 -6.27 -12.19 6.70
CA GLY A 199 -7.60 -12.30 6.10
C GLY A 199 -8.30 -10.94 6.06
N VAL A 200 -9.52 -10.94 5.54
CA VAL A 200 -10.37 -9.76 5.41
C VAL A 200 -11.56 -9.94 6.35
N LEU A 201 -11.91 -8.89 7.11
CA LEU A 201 -13.12 -8.90 7.94
C LEU A 201 -14.36 -8.84 7.06
N ASN A 202 -15.42 -9.55 7.44
CA ASN A 202 -16.67 -9.49 6.69
C ASN A 202 -17.30 -8.09 6.82
N TYR A 203 -17.61 -7.50 5.66
CA TYR A 203 -18.03 -6.11 5.45
C TYR A 203 -19.41 -6.00 4.77
N ALA A 204 -20.15 -7.12 4.72
CA ALA A 204 -21.49 -7.25 4.14
C ALA A 204 -22.51 -7.74 5.16
#